data_AF-A0A1V1NYL5-F1
#
_entry.id   AF-A0A1V1NYL5-F1
#
_cell.length_a   1.000
_cell.length_b   1.000
_cell.length_c   1.000
_cell.angle_alpha   90.00
_cell.angle_beta   90.00
_cell.angle_gamma   90.00
#
_symmetry.space_group_name_H-M   'P 1'
#
loop_
_entity.id
_entity.type
_entity.pdbx_description
1 polymer ?
#
loop_
_entity_poly.entity_id
_entity_poly.type
_entity_poly.pdbx_seq_one_letter_code
_entity_poly.pdbx_strand_id
1 'polypeptide(L)'
;MGQTVAYQKEIIHYISPKPNDLHPLMSGLIESHKRMKAGNVAPVIHAAAIAYGFVFLHPFEDGNGRIHRFLIHNILSLRKMVPHGLMFPVSAVMLKNSLDYDASLEAFSRHLLHLIDYHLDEMMQMKVLNDTACWYQYIDMTAQAEALCEFVTQTIEEELVQELSFLASYDNTLKSIQNIIDMPDRMIDLFIKLCLQNNGSLSARKRVSHFDFLTDEELVAMEQAVNNGYKKGRHSQKRK
;
A
#
# COMPACT_ATOMS: atom_id res chain seq x y z
N MET A 1 -6.97 -17.76 -9.62
CA MET A 1 -5.81 -17.55 -8.74
C MET A 1 -5.79 -18.67 -7.70
N GLY A 2 -4.67 -19.37 -7.56
CA GLY A 2 -4.53 -20.54 -6.68
C GLY A 2 -3.11 -20.70 -6.15
N GLN A 3 -2.96 -21.47 -5.08
CA GLN A 3 -1.66 -21.86 -4.52
C GLN A 3 -1.53 -23.39 -4.53
N THR A 4 -0.37 -23.90 -4.96
CA THR A 4 -0.03 -25.33 -4.84
C THR A 4 0.50 -25.59 -3.43
N VAL A 5 -0.21 -26.40 -2.64
CA VAL A 5 0.12 -26.64 -1.22
C VAL A 5 0.84 -27.98 -1.01
N ALA A 6 0.69 -28.93 -1.94
CA ALA A 6 1.42 -30.20 -2.01
C ALA A 6 1.29 -30.81 -3.42
N TYR A 7 2.10 -31.84 -3.74
CA TYR A 7 1.98 -32.60 -4.99
C TYR A 7 0.52 -33.10 -5.11
N GLN A 8 -0.22 -32.60 -6.11
CA GLN A 8 -1.64 -32.86 -6.42
C GLN A 8 -2.73 -32.14 -5.59
N LYS A 9 -2.43 -31.12 -4.79
CA LYS A 9 -3.48 -30.32 -4.12
C LYS A 9 -3.32 -28.83 -4.41
N GLU A 10 -4.07 -28.36 -5.41
CA GLU A 10 -4.26 -26.92 -5.67
C GLU A 10 -5.45 -26.39 -4.89
N ILE A 11 -5.21 -25.31 -4.14
CA ILE A 11 -6.29 -24.54 -3.52
C ILE A 11 -6.60 -23.39 -4.47
N ILE A 12 -7.78 -23.43 -5.09
CA ILE A 12 -8.29 -22.31 -5.87
C ILE A 12 -8.90 -21.31 -4.88
N HIS A 13 -8.32 -20.13 -4.82
CA HIS A 13 -8.78 -19.04 -3.95
C HIS A 13 -9.76 -18.11 -4.66
N TYR A 14 -9.75 -18.10 -5.99
CA TYR A 14 -10.63 -17.26 -6.79
C TYR A 14 -10.69 -17.73 -8.25
N ILE A 15 -11.89 -17.62 -8.84
CA ILE A 15 -12.16 -17.84 -10.26
C ILE A 15 -12.68 -16.52 -10.81
N SER A 16 -12.08 -16.03 -11.89
CA SER A 16 -12.47 -14.81 -12.59
C SER A 16 -13.61 -15.08 -13.59
N PRO A 17 -14.25 -14.03 -14.16
CA PRO A 17 -15.24 -14.21 -15.23
C PRO A 17 -14.68 -15.00 -16.42
N LYS A 18 -15.57 -15.62 -17.19
CA LYS A 18 -15.19 -16.25 -18.46
C LYS A 18 -14.71 -15.16 -19.43
N PRO A 19 -13.74 -15.46 -20.33
CA PRO A 19 -13.25 -14.48 -21.30
C PRO A 19 -14.35 -13.82 -22.14
N ASN A 20 -15.39 -14.56 -22.52
CA ASN A 20 -16.51 -14.05 -23.33
C ASN A 20 -17.40 -13.05 -22.56
N ASP A 21 -17.42 -13.12 -21.22
CA ASP A 21 -18.21 -12.22 -20.37
C ASP A 21 -17.43 -10.94 -20.02
N LEU A 22 -16.11 -10.94 -20.23
CA LEU A 22 -15.23 -9.87 -19.76
C LEU A 22 -15.51 -8.52 -20.44
N HIS A 23 -15.72 -8.51 -21.75
CA HIS A 23 -15.97 -7.28 -22.50
C HIS A 23 -17.23 -6.52 -22.02
N PRO A 24 -18.42 -7.15 -21.90
CA PRO A 24 -19.59 -6.47 -21.35
C PRO A 24 -19.40 -6.08 -19.87
N LEU A 25 -18.74 -6.90 -19.05
CA LEU A 25 -18.47 -6.59 -17.64
C LEU A 25 -17.57 -5.34 -17.48
N MET A 26 -16.48 -5.27 -18.25
CA MET A 26 -15.59 -4.11 -18.25
C MET A 26 -16.29 -2.85 -18.76
N SER A 27 -17.16 -2.99 -19.76
CA SER A 27 -18.00 -1.88 -20.25
C SER A 27 -18.93 -1.37 -19.15
N GLY A 28 -19.55 -2.28 -18.38
CA GLY A 28 -20.38 -1.95 -17.23
C GLY A 28 -19.60 -1.26 -16.10
N LEU A 29 -18.37 -1.70 -15.83
CA LEU A 29 -17.49 -1.07 -14.84
C LEU A 29 -17.13 0.38 -15.22
N ILE A 30 -16.78 0.60 -16.49
CA ILE A 30 -16.46 1.94 -17.03
C ILE A 30 -17.69 2.86 -16.97
N GLU A 31 -18.87 2.35 -17.32
CA GLU A 31 -20.11 3.13 -17.23
C GLU A 31 -20.47 3.46 -15.78
N SER A 32 -20.27 2.52 -14.86
CA SER A 32 -20.44 2.74 -13.42
C SER A 32 -19.52 3.84 -12.91
N HIS A 33 -18.25 3.86 -13.33
CA HIS A 33 -17.30 4.93 -13.01
C HIS A 33 -17.82 6.31 -13.44
N LYS A 34 -18.32 6.43 -14.67
CA LYS A 34 -18.89 7.68 -15.20
C LYS A 34 -20.10 8.14 -14.38
N ARG A 35 -21.03 7.21 -14.08
CA ARG A 35 -22.24 7.49 -13.29
C ARG A 35 -21.91 7.91 -11.87
N MET A 36 -21.02 7.19 -11.18
CA MET A 36 -20.60 7.54 -9.82
C MET A 36 -19.90 8.88 -9.74
N LYS A 37 -19.10 9.22 -10.76
CA LYS A 37 -18.47 10.54 -10.89
C LYS A 37 -19.51 11.65 -11.08
N ALA A 38 -20.48 11.46 -11.98
CA ALA A 38 -21.54 12.44 -12.23
C ALA A 38 -22.51 12.58 -11.06
N GLY A 39 -22.83 11.46 -10.39
CA GLY A 39 -23.74 11.41 -9.23
C GLY A 39 -23.09 11.81 -7.90
N ASN A 40 -21.85 12.28 -7.90
CA ASN A 40 -21.10 12.72 -6.73
C ASN A 40 -21.06 11.71 -5.56
N VAL A 41 -20.97 10.40 -5.88
CA VAL A 41 -20.78 9.34 -4.88
C VAL A 41 -19.52 9.62 -4.06
N ALA A 42 -19.51 9.33 -2.76
CA ALA A 42 -18.36 9.56 -1.89
C ALA A 42 -17.05 9.01 -2.52
N PRO A 43 -15.94 9.78 -2.54
CA PRO A 43 -14.72 9.41 -3.27
C PRO A 43 -14.16 8.03 -2.94
N VAL A 44 -14.15 7.66 -1.66
CA VAL A 44 -13.66 6.36 -1.18
C VAL A 44 -14.55 5.22 -1.68
N ILE A 45 -15.87 5.37 -1.58
CA ILE A 45 -16.84 4.39 -2.09
C ILE A 45 -16.70 4.21 -3.60
N HIS A 46 -16.55 5.31 -4.33
CA HIS A 46 -16.31 5.28 -5.77
C HIS A 46 -14.99 4.57 -6.11
N ALA A 47 -13.91 4.85 -5.39
CA ALA A 47 -12.63 4.18 -5.57
C ALA A 47 -12.74 2.68 -5.28
N ALA A 48 -13.39 2.30 -4.19
CA ALA A 48 -13.61 0.91 -3.81
C ALA A 48 -14.37 0.15 -4.90
N ALA A 49 -15.54 0.65 -5.31
CA ALA A 49 -16.38 -0.02 -6.30
C ALA A 49 -15.65 -0.26 -7.63
N ILE A 50 -14.88 0.73 -8.11
CA ILE A 50 -14.17 0.62 -9.39
C ILE A 50 -12.90 -0.22 -9.28
N ALA A 51 -12.09 0.00 -8.25
CA ALA A 51 -10.83 -0.71 -8.10
C ALA A 51 -11.04 -2.19 -7.74
N TYR A 52 -11.93 -2.50 -6.79
CA TYR A 52 -12.26 -3.89 -6.46
C TYR A 52 -13.04 -4.56 -7.60
N GLY A 53 -13.97 -3.84 -8.23
CA GLY A 53 -14.62 -4.33 -9.45
C GLY A 53 -13.58 -4.75 -10.50
N PHE A 54 -12.60 -3.90 -10.78
CA PHE A 54 -11.52 -4.22 -11.71
C PHE A 54 -10.71 -5.46 -11.31
N VAL A 55 -10.30 -5.58 -10.04
CA VAL A 55 -9.44 -6.71 -9.61
C VAL A 55 -10.18 -8.04 -9.61
N PHE A 56 -11.49 -8.01 -9.34
CA PHE A 56 -12.36 -9.18 -9.46
C PHE A 56 -12.59 -9.55 -10.93
N LEU A 57 -12.85 -8.58 -11.81
CA LEU A 57 -12.97 -8.89 -13.25
C LEU A 57 -11.69 -9.47 -13.86
N HIS A 58 -10.53 -9.14 -13.30
CA HIS A 58 -9.23 -9.73 -13.63
C HIS A 58 -8.93 -9.77 -15.14
N PRO A 59 -9.02 -8.63 -15.87
CA PRO A 59 -9.03 -8.63 -17.34
C PRO A 59 -7.70 -8.99 -18.01
N PHE A 60 -6.59 -8.96 -17.29
CA PHE A 60 -5.25 -9.22 -17.83
C PHE A 60 -4.64 -10.50 -17.26
N GLU A 61 -3.64 -11.07 -17.94
CA GLU A 61 -2.88 -12.21 -17.42
C GLU A 61 -2.00 -11.84 -16.21
N ASP A 62 -1.47 -10.62 -16.20
CA ASP A 62 -0.67 -10.06 -15.11
C ASP A 62 -0.96 -8.55 -14.97
N GLY A 63 -0.64 -8.00 -13.80
CA GLY A 63 -0.73 -6.57 -13.53
C GLY A 63 -2.02 -6.11 -12.89
N ASN A 64 -3.01 -6.99 -12.71
CA ASN A 64 -4.32 -6.61 -12.16
C ASN A 64 -4.20 -5.99 -10.76
N GLY A 65 -3.39 -6.56 -9.87
CA GLY A 65 -3.14 -5.97 -8.55
C GLY A 65 -2.42 -4.62 -8.57
N ARG A 66 -1.54 -4.39 -9.56
CA ARG A 66 -0.87 -3.09 -9.74
C ARG A 66 -1.86 -2.03 -10.23
N ILE A 67 -2.70 -2.39 -11.21
CA ILE A 67 -3.73 -1.50 -11.75
C ILE A 67 -4.82 -1.22 -10.71
N HIS A 68 -5.24 -2.22 -9.93
CA HIS A 68 -6.16 -2.06 -8.79
C HIS A 68 -5.70 -0.94 -7.85
N ARG A 69 -4.47 -1.04 -7.34
CA ARG A 69 -3.90 -0.03 -6.45
C ARG A 69 -3.77 1.33 -7.14
N PHE A 70 -3.37 1.35 -8.41
CA PHE A 70 -3.33 2.59 -9.19
C PHE A 70 -4.72 3.24 -9.31
N LEU A 71 -5.78 2.47 -9.55
CA LEU A 71 -7.15 2.97 -9.67
C LEU A 71 -7.65 3.59 -8.37
N ILE A 72 -7.32 3.00 -7.22
CA ILE A 72 -7.61 3.60 -5.90
C ILE A 72 -7.01 5.01 -5.85
N HIS A 73 -5.70 5.14 -6.06
CA HIS A 73 -5.01 6.45 -6.04
C HIS A 73 -5.57 7.42 -7.06
N ASN A 74 -5.77 6.95 -8.29
CA ASN A 74 -6.26 7.76 -9.39
C ASN A 74 -7.64 8.34 -9.08
N ILE A 75 -8.57 7.52 -8.58
CA ILE A 75 -9.92 7.99 -8.28
C ILE A 75 -9.92 8.94 -7.08
N LEU A 76 -9.18 8.65 -6.01
CA LEU A 76 -9.07 9.56 -4.86
C LEU A 76 -8.50 10.93 -5.28
N SER A 77 -7.49 10.92 -6.16
CA SER A 77 -6.89 12.13 -6.74
C SER A 77 -7.87 12.88 -7.67
N LEU A 78 -8.51 12.19 -8.61
CA LEU A 78 -9.52 12.76 -9.52
C LEU A 78 -10.70 13.38 -8.78
N ARG A 79 -11.05 12.83 -7.62
CA ARG A 79 -12.11 13.32 -6.74
C ARG A 79 -11.63 14.36 -5.73
N LYS A 80 -10.38 14.82 -5.83
CA LYS A 80 -9.76 15.86 -5.00
C LYS A 80 -9.78 15.56 -3.50
N MET A 81 -9.76 14.29 -3.13
CA MET A 81 -9.63 13.88 -1.72
C MET A 81 -8.19 14.07 -1.21
N VAL A 82 -7.23 13.99 -2.12
CA VAL A 82 -5.80 14.16 -1.85
C VAL A 82 -5.35 15.53 -2.37
N PRO A 83 -4.60 16.33 -1.57
CA PRO A 83 -3.98 17.56 -2.05
C PRO A 83 -3.14 17.36 -3.31
N HIS A 84 -3.13 18.36 -4.19
CA HIS A 84 -2.33 18.29 -5.40
C HIS A 84 -0.83 18.14 -5.08
N GLY A 85 -0.17 17.18 -5.71
CA GLY A 85 1.25 16.90 -5.50
C GLY A 85 1.57 16.03 -4.28
N LEU A 86 0.58 15.69 -3.44
CA LEU A 86 0.78 14.71 -2.38
C LEU A 86 0.61 13.28 -2.92
N MET A 87 1.63 12.45 -2.71
CA MET A 87 1.51 11.01 -2.89
C MET A 87 0.81 10.45 -1.66
N PHE A 88 -0.45 10.04 -1.80
CA PHE A 88 -1.22 9.48 -0.69
C PHE A 88 -0.81 8.03 -0.45
N PRO A 89 -0.22 7.64 0.69
CA PRO A 89 0.45 6.33 0.81
C PRO A 89 -0.50 5.16 1.14
N VAL A 90 -1.75 5.14 0.64
CA VAL A 90 -2.71 4.07 0.99
C VAL A 90 -2.25 2.68 0.58
N SER A 91 -1.51 2.54 -0.52
CA SER A 91 -0.90 1.24 -0.89
C SER A 91 0.11 0.73 0.13
N ALA A 92 0.83 1.62 0.80
CA ALA A 92 1.80 1.24 1.84
C ALA A 92 1.06 0.73 3.08
N VAL A 93 -0.07 1.37 3.44
CA VAL A 93 -0.94 0.91 4.53
C VAL A 93 -1.57 -0.43 4.21
N MET A 94 -2.11 -0.62 3.00
CA MET A 94 -2.63 -1.93 2.57
C MET A 94 -1.55 -3.03 2.63
N LEU A 95 -0.31 -2.70 2.27
CA LEU A 95 0.82 -3.63 2.35
C LEU A 95 1.19 -3.98 3.80
N LYS A 96 1.19 -2.99 4.71
CA LYS A 96 1.45 -3.20 6.14
C LYS A 96 0.38 -4.06 6.80
N ASN A 97 -0.87 -3.95 6.34
CA ASN A 97 -2.03 -4.68 6.84
C ASN A 97 -2.51 -5.70 5.81
N SER A 98 -1.60 -6.56 5.33
CA SER A 98 -1.89 -7.51 4.26
C SER A 98 -3.03 -8.48 4.60
N LEU A 99 -3.17 -8.86 5.88
CA LEU A 99 -4.25 -9.74 6.34
C LEU A 99 -5.64 -9.11 6.14
N ASP A 100 -5.79 -7.84 6.48
CA ASP A 100 -7.07 -7.12 6.31
C ASP A 100 -7.36 -6.88 4.82
N TYR A 101 -6.30 -6.65 4.02
CA TYR A 101 -6.43 -6.51 2.58
C TYR A 101 -6.87 -7.83 1.94
N ASP A 102 -6.27 -8.96 2.32
CA ASP A 102 -6.66 -10.29 1.84
C ASP A 102 -8.10 -10.61 2.29
N ALA A 103 -8.46 -10.30 3.55
CA ALA A 103 -9.83 -10.47 4.05
C ALA A 103 -10.86 -9.68 3.23
N SER A 104 -10.53 -8.47 2.80
CA SER A 104 -11.41 -7.65 1.95
C SER A 104 -11.65 -8.28 0.57
N LEU A 105 -10.67 -9.00 0.01
CA LEU A 105 -10.82 -9.75 -1.25
C LEU A 105 -11.64 -11.04 -1.02
N GLU A 106 -11.33 -11.74 0.07
CA GLU A 106 -11.97 -13.01 0.44
C GLU A 106 -13.45 -12.88 0.82
N ALA A 107 -13.86 -11.70 1.30
CA ALA A 107 -15.26 -11.38 1.58
C ALA A 107 -16.19 -11.67 0.38
N PHE A 108 -15.71 -11.44 -0.84
CA PHE A 108 -16.41 -11.81 -2.06
C PHE A 108 -15.98 -13.17 -2.62
N SER A 109 -14.66 -13.39 -2.79
CA SER A 109 -14.17 -14.56 -3.54
C SER A 109 -14.55 -15.90 -2.92
N ARG A 110 -14.54 -16.02 -1.59
CA ARG A 110 -14.81 -17.29 -0.89
C ARG A 110 -16.25 -17.75 -1.10
N HIS A 111 -17.20 -16.82 -1.02
CA HIS A 111 -18.62 -17.15 -1.24
C HIS A 111 -18.89 -17.48 -2.71
N LEU A 112 -18.25 -16.76 -3.62
CA LEU A 112 -18.37 -16.99 -5.06
C LEU A 112 -17.92 -18.39 -5.46
N LEU A 113 -16.83 -18.92 -4.88
CA LEU A 113 -16.34 -20.26 -5.20
C LEU A 113 -17.37 -21.37 -4.98
N HIS A 114 -18.26 -21.22 -3.98
CA HIS A 114 -19.32 -22.20 -3.73
C HIS A 114 -20.45 -22.17 -4.77
N LEU A 115 -20.49 -21.12 -5.61
CA LEU A 115 -21.50 -20.94 -6.66
C LEU A 115 -20.96 -21.30 -8.05
N ILE A 116 -19.65 -21.41 -8.22
CA ILE A 116 -19.03 -21.68 -9.52
C ILE A 116 -18.83 -23.18 -9.70
N ASP A 117 -19.48 -23.74 -10.71
CA ASP A 117 -19.21 -25.11 -11.16
C ASP A 117 -18.02 -25.09 -12.11
N TYR A 118 -16.89 -25.67 -11.70
CA TYR A 118 -15.69 -25.72 -12.53
C TYR A 118 -15.04 -27.11 -12.54
N HIS A 119 -14.28 -27.35 -13.60
CA HIS A 119 -13.47 -28.56 -13.78
C HIS A 119 -12.04 -28.15 -14.17
N LEU A 120 -11.04 -28.82 -13.60
CA LEU A 120 -9.64 -28.74 -14.02
C LEU A 120 -9.32 -29.98 -14.85
N ASP A 121 -8.81 -29.80 -16.07
CA ASP A 121 -8.35 -30.93 -16.88
C ASP A 121 -6.95 -31.43 -16.47
N GLU A 122 -6.44 -32.46 -17.17
CA GLU A 122 -5.12 -33.06 -16.93
C GLU A 122 -3.95 -32.06 -17.09
N MET A 123 -4.19 -30.96 -17.81
CA MET A 123 -3.23 -29.87 -18.03
C MET A 123 -3.44 -28.70 -17.06
N MET A 124 -4.28 -28.87 -16.03
CA MET A 124 -4.66 -27.84 -15.06
C MET A 124 -5.35 -26.63 -15.70
N GLN A 125 -5.97 -26.80 -16.88
CA GLN A 125 -6.80 -25.75 -17.46
C GLN A 125 -8.20 -25.80 -16.85
N MET A 126 -8.63 -24.64 -16.35
CA MET A 126 -9.94 -24.47 -15.73
C MET A 126 -11.02 -24.21 -16.77
N LYS A 127 -12.11 -24.97 -16.68
CA LYS A 127 -13.35 -24.73 -17.43
C LYS A 127 -14.51 -24.50 -16.47
N VAL A 128 -15.14 -23.33 -16.57
CA VAL A 128 -16.35 -22.97 -15.83
C VAL A 128 -17.59 -23.43 -16.60
N LEU A 129 -18.45 -24.22 -15.95
CA LEU A 129 -19.55 -24.97 -16.55
C LEU A 129 -20.89 -24.24 -16.52
N ASN A 130 -21.16 -23.48 -15.45
CA ASN A 130 -22.40 -22.73 -15.28
C ASN A 130 -22.28 -21.27 -15.75
N ASP A 131 -23.40 -20.56 -15.89
CA ASP A 131 -23.40 -19.11 -16.18
C ASP A 131 -23.15 -18.34 -14.88
N THR A 132 -22.15 -17.46 -14.92
CA THR A 132 -21.59 -16.81 -13.73
C THR A 132 -21.57 -15.30 -13.83
N ALA A 133 -21.93 -14.74 -14.99
CA ALA A 133 -21.72 -13.33 -15.29
C ALA A 133 -22.48 -12.42 -14.32
N CYS A 134 -23.68 -12.83 -13.89
CA CYS A 134 -24.53 -12.07 -12.99
C CYS A 134 -23.88 -11.80 -11.62
N TRP A 135 -23.04 -12.71 -11.12
CA TRP A 135 -22.36 -12.53 -9.83
C TRP A 135 -21.29 -11.45 -9.88
N TYR A 136 -20.72 -11.20 -11.07
CA TYR A 136 -19.76 -10.11 -11.29
C TYR A 136 -20.43 -8.79 -11.67
N GLN A 137 -21.67 -8.82 -12.18
CA GLN A 137 -22.43 -7.62 -12.54
C GLN A 137 -22.96 -6.85 -11.32
N TYR A 138 -23.36 -7.58 -10.27
CA TYR A 138 -24.08 -7.03 -9.13
C TYR A 138 -23.39 -7.36 -7.80
N ILE A 139 -22.07 -7.22 -7.77
CA ILE A 139 -21.27 -7.45 -6.56
C ILE A 139 -21.70 -6.47 -5.48
N ASP A 140 -22.02 -6.98 -4.29
CA ASP A 140 -22.11 -6.16 -3.09
C ASP A 140 -20.69 -5.78 -2.66
N MET A 141 -20.37 -4.48 -2.78
CA MET A 141 -19.06 -3.92 -2.49
C MET A 141 -18.94 -3.34 -1.07
N THR A 142 -19.88 -3.64 -0.17
CA THR A 142 -19.92 -3.06 1.19
C THR A 142 -18.63 -3.36 1.96
N ALA A 143 -18.22 -4.62 2.03
CA ALA A 143 -17.01 -5.01 2.76
C ALA A 143 -15.74 -4.36 2.19
N GLN A 144 -15.65 -4.25 0.86
CA GLN A 144 -14.51 -3.62 0.18
C GLN A 144 -14.48 -2.10 0.39
N ALA A 145 -15.66 -1.48 0.45
CA ALA A 145 -15.80 -0.07 0.74
C ALA A 145 -15.42 0.26 2.20
N GLU A 146 -15.86 -0.57 3.16
CA GLU A 146 -15.49 -0.45 4.57
C GLU A 146 -13.97 -0.63 4.76
N ALA A 147 -13.39 -1.69 4.20
CA ALA A 147 -11.95 -1.92 4.26
C ALA A 147 -11.14 -0.76 3.66
N LEU A 148 -11.56 -0.21 2.50
CA LEU A 148 -10.87 0.93 1.92
C LEU A 148 -11.01 2.20 2.79
N CYS A 149 -12.17 2.43 3.41
CA CYS A 149 -12.33 3.50 4.39
C CYS A 149 -11.37 3.34 5.56
N GLU A 150 -11.20 2.14 6.11
CA GLU A 150 -10.25 1.87 7.19
C GLU A 150 -8.80 2.13 6.76
N PHE A 151 -8.38 1.65 5.59
CA PHE A 151 -7.03 1.93 5.07
C PHE A 151 -6.80 3.42 4.86
N VAL A 152 -7.79 4.15 4.35
CA VAL A 152 -7.72 5.60 4.16
C VAL A 152 -7.62 6.32 5.50
N THR A 153 -8.42 5.95 6.49
CA THR A 153 -8.36 6.52 7.84
C THR A 153 -6.99 6.29 8.46
N GLN A 154 -6.49 5.05 8.43
CA GLN A 154 -5.16 4.74 8.94
C GLN A 154 -4.05 5.49 8.18
N THR A 155 -4.20 5.69 6.87
CA THR A 155 -3.26 6.50 6.08
C THR A 155 -3.21 7.95 6.60
N ILE A 156 -4.36 8.53 6.92
CA ILE A 156 -4.46 9.91 7.38
C ILE A 156 -3.98 10.05 8.83
N GLU A 157 -4.43 9.16 9.71
CA GLU A 157 -4.25 9.30 11.16
C GLU A 157 -2.92 8.74 11.66
N GLU A 158 -2.38 7.71 10.98
CA GLU A 158 -1.12 7.07 11.39
C GLU A 158 0.00 7.39 10.40
N GLU A 159 -0.14 7.01 9.13
CA GLU A 159 0.98 7.01 8.18
C GLU A 159 1.49 8.43 7.90
N LEU A 160 0.59 9.34 7.50
CA LEU A 160 0.96 10.73 7.21
C LEU A 160 1.45 11.47 8.46
N VAL A 161 0.88 11.18 9.63
CA VAL A 161 1.32 11.80 10.90
C VAL A 161 2.75 11.35 11.24
N GLN A 162 3.05 10.07 11.06
CA GLN A 162 4.39 9.53 11.29
C GLN A 162 5.40 10.11 10.29
N GLU A 163 5.04 10.20 9.01
CA GLU A 163 5.88 10.79 7.97
C GLU A 163 6.20 12.26 8.26
N LEU A 164 5.19 13.07 8.59
CA LEU A 164 5.39 14.47 8.96
C LEU A 164 6.25 14.62 10.22
N SER A 165 6.03 13.77 11.23
CA SER A 165 6.84 13.77 12.45
C SER A 165 8.30 13.41 12.16
N PHE A 166 8.54 12.48 11.24
CA PHE A 166 9.87 12.10 10.80
C PHE A 166 10.57 13.25 10.08
N LEU A 167 9.88 13.91 9.13
CA LEU A 167 10.42 15.06 8.40
C LEU A 167 10.77 16.21 9.35
N ALA A 168 9.88 16.55 10.29
CA ALA A 168 10.15 17.57 11.29
C ALA A 168 11.34 17.20 12.20
N SER A 169 11.48 15.93 12.56
CA SER A 169 12.63 15.44 13.36
C SER A 169 13.94 15.55 12.58
N TYR A 170 13.90 15.24 11.28
CA TYR A 170 15.03 15.38 10.38
C TYR A 170 15.46 16.84 10.26
N ASP A 171 14.55 17.77 9.96
CA ASP A 171 14.86 19.20 9.80
C ASP A 171 15.49 19.79 11.07
N ASN A 172 14.97 19.42 12.25
CA ASN A 172 15.53 19.85 13.53
C ASN A 172 16.93 19.26 13.78
N THR A 173 17.15 18.00 13.39
CA THR A 173 18.45 17.33 13.52
C THR A 173 19.48 17.95 12.59
N LEU A 174 19.11 18.19 11.32
CA LEU A 174 19.96 18.84 10.33
C LEU A 174 20.46 20.20 10.84
N LYS A 175 19.54 21.07 11.29
CA LYS A 175 19.89 22.36 11.88
C LYS A 175 20.79 22.24 13.11
N SER A 176 20.54 21.25 13.96
CA SER A 176 21.36 21.03 15.17
C SER A 176 22.79 20.63 14.81
N ILE A 177 22.97 19.79 13.78
CA ILE A 177 24.29 19.38 13.30
C ILE A 177 25.00 20.54 12.60
N GLN A 178 24.30 21.34 11.79
CA GLN A 178 24.86 22.54 11.15
C GLN A 178 25.37 23.58 12.16
N ASN A 179 24.85 23.60 13.39
CA ASN A 179 25.36 24.43 14.48
C ASN A 179 26.62 23.88 15.15
N ILE A 180 26.92 22.59 14.95
CA ILE A 180 28.10 21.92 15.52
C ILE A 180 29.27 22.02 14.55
N ILE A 181 29.03 21.78 13.26
CA ILE A 181 30.08 21.71 12.24
C ILE A 181 29.60 22.26 10.89
N ASP A 182 30.50 22.94 10.19
CA ASP A 182 30.30 23.35 8.80
C ASP A 182 30.70 22.21 7.85
N MET A 183 29.70 21.59 7.22
CA MET A 183 29.90 20.50 6.27
C MET A 183 28.73 20.43 5.27
N PRO A 184 28.94 19.87 4.06
CA PRO A 184 27.86 19.78 3.07
C PRO A 184 26.66 18.96 3.58
N ASP A 185 25.44 19.41 3.29
CA ASP A 185 24.20 18.75 3.72
C ASP A 185 24.17 17.26 3.38
N ARG A 186 24.66 16.86 2.20
CA ARG A 186 24.74 15.45 1.79
C ARG A 186 25.55 14.57 2.76
N MET A 187 26.56 15.13 3.41
CA MET A 187 27.36 14.41 4.41
C MET A 187 26.63 14.34 5.75
N ILE A 188 25.84 15.37 6.10
CA ILE A 188 24.98 15.34 7.29
C ILE A 188 23.87 14.30 7.08
N ASP A 189 23.28 14.24 5.89
CA ASP A 189 22.28 13.23 5.51
C ASP A 189 22.82 11.82 5.66
N LEU A 190 24.03 11.59 5.15
CA LEU A 190 24.72 10.32 5.29
C LEU A 190 24.98 9.99 6.76
N PHE A 191 25.39 10.97 7.55
CA PHE A 191 25.63 10.80 8.99
C PHE A 191 24.34 10.41 9.74
N ILE A 192 23.26 11.17 9.55
CA ILE A 192 21.95 10.91 10.17
C ILE A 192 21.47 9.51 9.78
N LYS A 193 21.54 9.16 8.49
CA LYS A 193 21.13 7.84 7.97
C LYS A 193 21.91 6.69 8.63
N LEU A 194 23.24 6.82 8.73
CA LEU A 194 24.09 5.78 9.33
C LEU A 194 23.84 5.65 10.84
N CYS A 195 23.60 6.77 11.53
CA CYS A 195 23.24 6.74 12.96
C CYS A 195 21.87 6.07 13.17
N LEU A 196 20.86 6.41 12.37
CA LEU A 196 19.53 5.79 12.48
C LEU A 196 19.56 4.27 12.22
N GLN A 197 20.45 3.80 11.34
CA GLN A 197 20.67 2.38 11.10
C GLN A 197 21.38 1.67 12.27
N ASN A 198 22.08 2.41 13.13
CA ASN A 198 22.88 1.87 14.23
C ASN A 198 22.48 2.52 15.56
N ASN A 199 21.18 2.49 15.88
CA ASN A 199 20.61 2.90 17.16
C ASN A 199 20.96 4.32 17.65
N GLY A 200 21.37 5.22 16.75
CA GLY A 200 21.70 6.61 17.05
C GLY A 200 23.19 6.86 17.24
N SER A 201 24.07 5.92 16.89
CA SER A 201 25.52 6.11 16.91
C SER A 201 26.18 5.69 15.59
N LEU A 202 27.34 6.24 15.30
CA LEU A 202 28.13 5.92 14.12
C LEU A 202 29.12 4.80 14.44
N SER A 203 29.13 3.73 13.63
CA SER A 203 30.13 2.67 13.82
C SER A 203 31.56 3.17 13.56
N ALA A 204 32.54 2.65 14.30
CA ALA A 204 33.95 3.01 14.15
C ALA A 204 34.45 2.87 12.70
N ARG A 205 34.03 1.81 12.00
CA ARG A 205 34.36 1.61 10.58
C ARG A 205 33.82 2.74 9.68
N LYS A 206 32.58 3.17 9.91
CA LYS A 206 31.92 4.24 9.13
C LYS A 206 32.48 5.62 9.45
N ARG A 207 32.90 5.84 10.70
CA ARG A 207 33.67 7.01 11.08
C ARG A 207 34.95 7.10 10.26
N VAL A 208 35.80 6.08 10.29
CA VAL A 208 37.07 6.09 9.56
C VAL A 208 36.86 6.22 8.04
N SER A 209 35.81 5.62 7.47
CA SER A 209 35.62 5.63 6.02
C SER A 209 35.00 6.91 5.44
N HIS A 210 34.27 7.68 6.24
CA HIS A 210 33.48 8.81 5.74
C HIS A 210 33.60 10.09 6.58
N PHE A 211 34.09 10.01 7.82
CA PHE A 211 34.06 11.08 8.81
C PHE A 211 35.33 11.08 9.67
N ASP A 212 36.49 10.78 9.08
CA ASP A 212 37.79 10.76 9.76
C ASP A 212 38.25 12.16 10.19
N PHE A 213 37.74 13.19 9.54
CA PHE A 213 37.93 14.60 9.87
C PHE A 213 37.17 15.06 11.13
N LEU A 214 36.22 14.29 11.66
CA LEU A 214 35.48 14.65 12.87
C LEU A 214 36.30 14.38 14.13
N THR A 215 36.39 15.40 15.00
CA THR A 215 36.90 15.23 16.36
C THR A 215 35.98 14.32 17.19
N ASP A 216 36.51 13.77 18.29
CA ASP A 216 35.69 12.97 19.22
C ASP A 216 34.55 13.80 19.82
N GLU A 217 34.78 15.08 20.10
CA GLU A 217 33.79 15.99 20.67
C GLU A 217 32.66 16.29 19.67
N GLU A 218 32.99 16.61 18.41
CA GLU A 218 32.00 16.83 17.35
C GLU A 218 31.18 15.57 17.07
N LEU A 219 31.84 14.40 17.02
CA LEU A 219 31.13 13.13 16.81
C LEU A 219 30.09 12.89 17.91
N VAL A 220 30.49 13.02 19.18
CA VAL A 220 29.57 12.83 20.31
C VAL A 220 28.43 13.84 20.27
N ALA A 221 28.72 15.11 19.96
CA ALA A 221 27.69 16.15 19.85
C ALA A 221 26.71 15.86 18.70
N MET A 222 27.20 15.42 17.55
CA MET A 222 26.37 15.06 16.40
C MET A 222 25.50 13.82 16.68
N GLU A 223 26.06 12.78 17.32
CA GLU A 223 25.28 11.61 17.75
C GLU A 223 24.20 11.99 18.77
N GLN A 224 24.51 12.90 19.70
CA GLN A 224 23.52 13.43 20.64
C GLN A 224 22.43 14.23 19.92
N ALA A 225 22.77 15.04 18.92
CA ALA A 225 21.80 15.76 18.10
C ALA A 225 20.83 14.80 17.41
N VAL A 226 21.34 13.72 16.79
CA VAL A 226 20.51 12.66 16.19
C VAL A 226 19.63 12.00 17.26
N ASN A 227 20.19 11.59 18.39
CA ASN A 227 19.42 10.94 19.44
C ASN A 227 18.32 11.87 19.99
N ASN A 228 18.59 13.16 20.17
CA ASN A 228 17.61 14.12 20.68
C ASN A 228 16.50 14.41 19.66
N GLY A 229 16.85 14.53 18.37
CA GLY A 229 15.89 14.72 17.30
C GLY A 229 14.88 13.56 17.18
N TYR A 230 15.33 12.32 17.35
CA TYR A 230 14.50 11.12 17.14
C TYR A 230 14.01 10.43 18.42
N LYS A 231 14.39 10.91 19.62
CA LYS A 231 13.95 10.37 20.93
C LYS A 231 12.42 10.43 21.11
N LYS A 232 11.72 11.42 20.54
CA LYS A 232 10.25 11.54 20.63
C LYS A 232 9.50 10.52 19.76
N GLY A 233 10.10 10.00 18.68
CA GLY A 233 9.46 9.01 17.78
C GLY A 233 9.58 7.56 18.23
N ARG A 234 10.56 7.23 19.09
CA ARG A 234 10.81 5.85 19.55
C ARG A 234 9.75 5.29 20.51
N HIS A 235 8.88 6.11 21.08
CA HIS A 235 7.79 5.64 21.95
C HIS A 235 6.58 5.08 21.19
N SER A 236 6.43 5.41 19.90
CA SER A 236 5.29 4.96 19.08
C SER A 236 5.51 3.60 18.42
N GLN A 237 6.76 3.15 18.27
CA GLN A 237 7.12 1.86 17.64
C GLN A 237 7.20 0.67 18.61
N LYS A 238 7.04 0.89 19.93
CA LYS A 238 7.06 -0.18 20.95
C LYS A 238 5.67 -0.65 21.40
N ARG A 239 4.61 -0.16 20.76
CA ARG A 239 3.23 -0.65 20.97
C ARG A 239 2.64 -1.10 19.64
N LYS A 240 3.02 -2.29 19.19
CA LYS A 240 2.20 -3.26 18.44
C LYS A 240 2.97 -4.58 18.49
#